data_AF-A0A8T4S154-F1
#
_entry.id   AF-A0A8T4S154-F1
#
_cell.length_a   1.000
_cell.length_b   1.000
_cell.length_c   1.000
_cell.angle_alpha   90.00
_cell.angle_beta   90.00
_cell.angle_gamma   90.00
#
_symmetry.space_group_name_H-M   'P 1'
#
loop_
_entity.id
_entity.type
_entity.pdbx_description
1 polymer ?
#
loop_
_entity_poly.entity_id
_entity_poly.type
_entity_poly.pdbx_seq_one_letter_code
_entity_poly.pdbx_strand_id
1 'polypeptide(L)'
;MKIAVLDCGDECSFKLANGGVMKSAADMAKNFESMDDSTFYHHANESRNDFANWAKEALKDEELAEELQKAKDRKSAQIAAMKRVTFLISELSR
;
A
#
# COMPACT_ATOMS: atom_id res chain seq x y z
N MET A 1 -12.68 -16.18 7.40
CA MET A 1 -12.66 -15.28 6.23
C MET A 1 -12.59 -13.84 6.74
N LYS A 2 -11.40 -13.26 6.86
CA LYS A 2 -11.16 -11.85 7.19
C LYS A 2 -9.79 -11.46 6.62
N ILE A 3 -9.66 -11.43 5.29
CA ILE A 3 -8.51 -10.80 4.61
C ILE A 3 -8.85 -9.32 4.32
N ALA A 4 -9.66 -8.71 5.19
CA ALA A 4 -9.98 -7.29 5.18
C ALA A 4 -9.09 -6.62 6.23
N VAL A 5 -7.77 -6.76 6.06
CA VAL A 5 -6.82 -6.41 7.12
C VAL A 5 -6.80 -4.89 7.34
N LEU A 6 -7.05 -4.11 6.29
CA LEU A 6 -7.49 -2.72 6.31
C LEU A 6 -8.21 -2.51 4.97
N ASP A 7 -9.51 -2.75 4.92
CA ASP A 7 -10.32 -2.50 3.72
C ASP A 7 -11.00 -1.16 3.87
N CYS A 8 -10.77 -0.27 2.92
CA CYS A 8 -11.33 1.06 2.95
C CYS A 8 -12.73 1.10 2.27
N GLY A 9 -13.11 0.06 1.52
CA GLY A 9 -14.33 0.01 0.71
C GLY A 9 -14.16 0.65 -0.66
N ASP A 10 -15.25 0.69 -1.45
CA ASP A 10 -15.21 1.18 -2.84
C ASP A 10 -14.94 2.69 -2.94
N GLU A 11 -15.43 3.46 -1.96
CA GLU A 11 -15.43 4.93 -1.92
C GLU A 11 -14.02 5.55 -1.79
N CYS A 12 -13.04 4.81 -1.28
CA CYS A 12 -11.66 5.31 -1.10
C CYS A 12 -10.62 4.42 -1.79
N SER A 13 -11.06 3.62 -2.76
CA SER A 13 -10.17 2.78 -3.56
C SER A 13 -9.11 3.61 -4.31
N PHE A 14 -7.86 3.16 -4.30
CA PHE A 14 -6.76 3.81 -5.03
C PHE A 14 -6.71 3.32 -6.46
N LYS A 15 -6.71 4.25 -7.43
CA LYS A 15 -6.65 3.94 -8.86
C LYS A 15 -5.23 4.11 -9.38
N LEU A 16 -4.68 3.05 -9.95
CA LEU A 16 -3.36 3.02 -10.56
C LEU A 16 -3.44 3.56 -12.00
N ALA A 17 -2.31 4.09 -12.50
CA ALA A 17 -2.25 4.66 -13.85
C ALA A 17 -2.46 3.60 -14.95
N ASN A 18 -2.18 2.34 -14.65
CA ASN A 18 -2.41 1.20 -15.53
C ASN A 18 -3.84 0.61 -15.45
N GLY A 19 -4.76 1.26 -14.73
CA GLY A 19 -6.14 0.81 -14.54
C GLY A 19 -6.34 -0.19 -13.39
N GLY A 20 -5.28 -0.57 -12.68
CA GLY A 20 -5.40 -1.37 -11.45
C GLY A 20 -6.07 -0.61 -10.31
N VAL A 21 -6.66 -1.35 -9.36
CA VAL A 21 -7.33 -0.78 -8.18
C VAL A 21 -6.84 -1.46 -6.92
N MET A 22 -6.56 -0.67 -5.87
CA MET A 22 -6.17 -1.16 -4.55
C MET A 22 -7.19 -0.73 -3.50
N LYS A 23 -7.61 -1.65 -2.63
CA LYS A 23 -8.57 -1.36 -1.54
C LYS A 23 -7.99 -1.62 -0.15
N SER A 24 -6.85 -2.29 -0.09
CA SER A 24 -6.20 -2.66 1.15
C SER A 24 -4.68 -2.66 1.07
N ALA A 25 -4.02 -2.71 2.23
CA ALA A 25 -2.57 -2.91 2.32
C ALA A 25 -2.10 -4.24 1.68
N ALA A 26 -2.95 -5.27 1.70
CA ALA A 26 -2.67 -6.55 1.03
C ALA A 26 -2.74 -6.41 -0.49
N ASP A 27 -3.71 -5.66 -1.02
CA ASP A 27 -3.76 -5.36 -2.45
C ASP A 27 -2.55 -4.52 -2.87
N MET A 28 -2.12 -3.58 -2.02
CA MET A 28 -0.93 -2.78 -2.28
C MET A 28 0.32 -3.65 -2.42
N ALA A 29 0.56 -4.58 -1.48
CA ALA A 29 1.69 -5.50 -1.56
C ALA A 29 1.68 -6.35 -2.84
N LYS A 30 0.51 -6.86 -3.25
CA LYS A 30 0.35 -7.64 -4.49
C LYS A 30 0.54 -6.78 -5.74
N ASN A 31 -0.05 -5.59 -5.77
CA ASN A 31 0.08 -4.69 -6.92
C ASN A 31 1.53 -4.23 -7.08
N PHE A 32 2.24 -3.92 -6.00
CA PHE A 32 3.66 -3.61 -6.08
C PHE A 32 4.50 -4.78 -6.58
N GLU A 33 4.09 -6.03 -6.43
CA GLU A 33 4.81 -7.18 -6.98
C GLU A 33 4.79 -7.19 -8.52
N SER A 34 3.60 -7.00 -9.10
CA SER A 34 3.35 -7.10 -10.55
C SER A 34 3.43 -5.79 -11.31
N MET A 35 3.42 -4.65 -10.61
CA MET A 35 3.50 -3.32 -11.20
C MET A 35 4.88 -3.06 -11.78
N ASP A 36 4.93 -2.38 -12.94
CA ASP A 36 6.18 -1.91 -13.52
C ASP A 36 6.68 -0.64 -12.80
N ASP A 37 7.99 -0.41 -12.87
CA ASP A 37 8.61 0.71 -12.17
C ASP A 37 8.09 2.08 -12.67
N SER A 38 7.70 2.20 -13.95
CA SER A 38 7.19 3.47 -14.49
C SER A 38 5.83 3.85 -13.89
N THR A 39 4.93 2.87 -13.72
CA THR A 39 3.67 3.06 -13.01
C THR A 39 3.91 3.43 -11.55
N PHE A 40 4.88 2.80 -10.88
CA PHE A 40 5.23 3.13 -9.50
C PHE A 40 5.73 4.58 -9.38
N TYR A 41 6.72 4.97 -10.21
CA TYR A 41 7.33 6.29 -10.14
C TYR A 41 6.40 7.44 -10.56
N HIS A 42 5.33 7.12 -11.28
CA HIS A 42 4.25 8.07 -11.54
C HIS A 42 3.57 8.55 -10.23
N HIS A 43 3.42 7.66 -9.25
CA HIS A 43 2.72 7.91 -7.98
C HIS A 43 3.69 8.21 -6.82
N ALA A 44 4.89 7.67 -6.86
CA ALA A 44 5.89 7.84 -5.81
C ALA A 44 7.25 8.23 -6.38
N ASN A 45 7.73 9.44 -6.06
CA ASN A 45 9.02 9.98 -6.46
C ASN A 45 9.61 10.82 -5.31
N GLU A 46 10.72 11.50 -5.57
CA GLU A 46 11.43 12.28 -4.55
C GLU A 46 10.59 13.43 -3.95
N SER A 47 9.59 13.93 -4.68
CA SER A 47 8.75 15.05 -4.24
C SER A 47 7.43 14.62 -3.61
N ARG A 48 6.89 13.44 -3.95
CA ARG A 48 5.58 12.99 -3.48
C ARG A 48 5.50 11.47 -3.37
N ASN A 49 4.63 10.98 -2.49
CA ASN A 49 4.30 9.57 -2.43
C ASN A 49 2.79 9.39 -2.22
N ASP A 50 2.07 9.19 -3.31
CA ASP A 50 0.61 9.07 -3.30
C ASP A 50 0.17 7.79 -2.57
N PHE A 51 0.99 6.74 -2.56
CA PHE A 51 0.74 5.51 -1.80
C PHE A 51 0.83 5.75 -0.29
N ALA A 52 1.81 6.53 0.17
CA ALA A 52 1.96 6.88 1.58
C ALA A 52 0.78 7.75 2.05
N ASN A 53 0.39 8.74 1.24
CA ASN A 53 -0.79 9.58 1.51
C ASN A 53 -2.06 8.73 1.60
N TRP A 54 -2.25 7.81 0.65
CA TRP A 54 -3.42 6.94 0.66
C TRP A 54 -3.44 5.99 1.86
N ALA A 55 -2.31 5.41 2.25
CA ALA A 55 -2.21 4.57 3.45
C ALA A 55 -2.61 5.36 4.72
N LYS A 56 -2.16 6.62 4.83
CA LYS A 56 -2.52 7.49 5.95
C LYS A 56 -3.99 7.89 5.94
N GLU A 57 -4.50 8.32 4.79
CA GLU A 57 -5.80 8.99 4.72
C GLU A 57 -6.97 8.03 4.54
N ALA A 58 -6.81 7.00 3.71
CA ALA A 58 -7.86 6.02 3.42
C ALA A 58 -7.80 4.82 4.36
N LEU A 59 -6.60 4.26 4.57
CA LEU A 59 -6.44 3.08 5.45
C LEU A 59 -6.28 3.46 6.93
N LYS A 60 -6.05 4.74 7.23
CA LYS A 60 -5.76 5.24 8.59
C LYS A 60 -4.57 4.51 9.24
N ASP A 61 -3.59 4.10 8.42
CA ASP A 61 -2.41 3.36 8.86
C ASP A 61 -1.16 4.24 8.76
N GLU A 62 -0.91 4.99 9.84
CA GLU A 62 0.23 5.92 9.92
C GLU A 62 1.57 5.18 9.85
N GLU A 63 1.66 3.99 10.42
CA GLU A 63 2.88 3.19 10.41
C GLU A 63 3.24 2.75 8.99
N LEU A 64 2.26 2.28 8.21
CA LEU A 64 2.47 1.96 6.81
C LEU A 64 2.86 3.21 6.00
N ALA A 65 2.18 4.34 6.24
CA ALA A 65 2.47 5.59 5.54
C ALA A 65 3.91 6.06 5.77
N GLU A 66 4.40 6.02 7.01
CA GLU A 66 5.77 6.38 7.35
C GLU A 66 6.80 5.48 6.67
N GLU A 67 6.56 4.17 6.64
CA GLU A 67 7.47 3.23 5.99
C GLU A 67 7.47 3.39 4.46
N LEU A 68 6.31 3.67 3.86
CA LEU A 68 6.22 3.98 2.43
C LEU A 68 6.96 5.28 2.10
N GLN A 69 6.93 6.29 2.97
CA GLN A 69 7.66 7.54 2.76
C GLN A 69 9.19 7.36 2.77
N LYS A 70 9.68 6.33 3.48
CA LYS A 70 11.11 5.96 3.54
C LYS A 70 11.55 5.05 2.37
N ALA A 71 10.60 4.42 1.68
CA ALA A 71 10.89 3.53 0.55
C ALA A 71 11.45 4.33 -0.63
N LYS A 72 12.53 3.82 -1.23
CA LYS A 72 13.25 4.49 -2.34
C LYS A 72 12.85 3.95 -3.71
N ASP A 73 12.23 2.78 -3.72
CA ASP A 73 11.85 2.06 -4.92
C ASP A 73 10.63 1.18 -4.66
N ARG A 74 10.07 0.64 -5.75
CA ARG A 74 8.90 -0.25 -5.70
C ARG A 74 9.12 -1.46 -4.79
N LYS A 75 10.32 -2.05 -4.79
CA LYS A 75 10.62 -3.26 -4.02
C LYS A 75 10.64 -2.99 -2.51
N SER A 76 11.28 -1.90 -2.08
CA SER A 76 11.27 -1.48 -0.68
C SER A 76 9.86 -1.11 -0.20
N ALA A 77 9.05 -0.47 -1.06
CA ALA A 77 7.64 -0.21 -0.77
C ALA A 77 6.82 -1.50 -0.64
N GLN A 78 7.06 -2.49 -1.51
CA GLN A 78 6.46 -3.82 -1.41
C GLN A 78 6.79 -4.50 -0.07
N ILE A 79 8.06 -4.48 0.33
CA ILE A 79 8.51 -5.06 1.59
C ILE A 79 7.83 -4.37 2.78
N ALA A 80 7.72 -3.04 2.76
CA ALA A 80 7.01 -2.29 3.80
C ALA A 80 5.54 -2.74 3.93
N ALA A 81 4.83 -2.82 2.79
CA ALA A 81 3.44 -3.28 2.77
C ALA A 81 3.31 -4.74 3.26
N MET A 82 4.19 -5.66 2.83
CA MET A 82 4.17 -7.06 3.26
C MET A 82 4.45 -7.23 4.75
N LYS A 83 5.43 -6.49 5.29
CA LYS A 83 5.73 -6.49 6.73
C LYS A 83 4.50 -6.04 7.53
N ARG A 84 3.86 -4.95 7.10
CA ARG A 84 2.67 -4.44 7.77
C ARG A 84 1.53 -5.45 7.75
N VAL A 85 1.24 -6.04 6.59
CA VAL A 85 0.21 -7.08 6.45
C VAL A 85 0.50 -8.28 7.36
N THR A 86 1.77 -8.72 7.42
CA THR A 86 2.18 -9.85 8.26
C THR A 86 1.98 -9.54 9.74
N PHE A 87 2.37 -8.34 10.19
CA PHE A 87 2.15 -7.87 11.55
C PHE A 87 0.66 -7.88 11.90
N LEU A 88 -0.19 -7.26 11.08
CA LEU A 88 -1.62 -7.17 11.33
C LEU A 88 -2.30 -8.55 11.37
N ILE A 89 -1.89 -9.49 10.50
CA ILE A 89 -2.37 -10.88 10.55
C ILE A 89 -1.97 -11.54 11.87
N SER A 90 -0.73 -11.34 12.33
CA SER A 90 -0.26 -11.92 13.58
C SER A 90 -1.04 -11.42 14.80
N GLU A 91 -1.39 -10.13 14.83
CA GLU A 91 -2.19 -9.54 15.90
C GLU A 91 -3.65 -10.00 15.87
N LEU A 92 -4.23 -10.23 14.69
CA LEU A 92 -5.59 -10.76 14.54
C LEU A 92 -5.72 -12.25 14.87
N SER A 93 -4.59 -12.99 14.86
CA SER A 93 -4.55 -14.42 15.18
C SER A 93 -4.34 -14.72 16.67
N ARG A 94 -4.17 -13.67 17.49
CA ARG A 94 -4.10 -13.73 18.95
C ARG A 94 -5.50 -13.65 19.57
#